data_AF-A0A2A4KLT9-F1
#
_entry.id   AF-A0A2A4KLT9-F1
#
_cell.length_a   1.000
_cell.length_b   1.000
_cell.length_c   1.000
_cell.angle_alpha   90.00
_cell.angle_beta   90.00
_cell.angle_gamma   90.00
#
_symmetry.space_group_name_H-M   'P 1'
#
loop_
_entity.id
_entity.type
_entity.pdbx_description
1 polymer ?
#
loop_
_entity_poly.entity_id
_entity_poly.type
_entity_poly.pdbx_seq_one_letter_code
_entity_poly.pdbx_strand_id
1 'polypeptide(L)'
;MLRTGLSALLLLGAWTAAGPSTASAAPVDSANPPASAALLSAMQRDLGLTEAQARTRLADEKAATALEPKAQRAAGSAFGGSWLDAKTGRLTIAVTDAEKAEAVRATGADARLVEHSAKRLDAAKARIDALKAPSGVSSWHVDPATSRVVVNVVAAEQADNDVRAFVAKARKAGPVTVRTTAEAPQTFAAGTVGGDPYYTGNVRCSIGFSVHGGFVTAGHCGGVGQQVRGWDNSYIGNFQGSSFPGNDYAWVNVGSGWWTVPVVLGWGTVPDQLVRGSNEAPVGASICRSGSTTRWHCGRVLAKNETVNYSQGAVHQMTKTSVCAQGGDSGGSFISGDQAQGVTSGGWGNCTSGGETWYQPINEILNRYGLTLHTA
;
A
#
# COMPACT_ATOMS: atom_id res chain seq x y z
N MET A 1 13.59 -67.10 -24.61
CA MET A 1 14.41 -68.02 -23.79
C MET A 1 14.48 -67.39 -22.39
N LEU A 2 13.63 -67.80 -21.43
CA LEU A 2 13.94 -68.74 -20.32
C LEU A 2 15.21 -68.28 -19.55
N ARG A 3 15.24 -67.92 -18.25
CA ARG A 3 14.78 -68.56 -16.99
C ARG A 3 15.09 -67.59 -15.80
N THR A 4 14.17 -67.26 -14.88
CA THR A 4 13.81 -67.89 -13.58
C THR A 4 14.88 -67.92 -12.45
N GLY A 5 14.46 -67.52 -11.23
CA GLY A 5 15.04 -67.84 -9.90
C GLY A 5 14.68 -66.74 -8.89
N LEU A 6 13.59 -66.75 -8.12
CA LEU A 6 13.05 -67.67 -7.09
C LEU A 6 13.90 -67.77 -5.81
N SER A 7 13.46 -67.12 -4.74
CA SER A 7 13.59 -67.60 -3.36
C SER A 7 12.51 -66.98 -2.46
N ALA A 8 11.89 -67.86 -1.68
CA ALA A 8 10.70 -67.68 -0.84
C ALA A 8 11.07 -67.56 0.64
N LEU A 9 10.17 -67.04 1.48
CA LEU A 9 9.74 -67.70 2.74
C LEU A 9 8.58 -66.95 3.44
N LEU A 10 7.57 -67.73 3.83
CA LEU A 10 6.40 -67.38 4.64
C LEU A 10 6.74 -67.19 6.12
N LEU A 11 5.86 -66.54 6.92
CA LEU A 11 5.16 -67.13 8.09
C LEU A 11 4.18 -66.15 8.80
N LEU A 12 2.89 -66.52 8.77
CA LEU A 12 1.81 -66.57 9.79
C LEU A 12 1.58 -65.48 10.89
N GLY A 13 0.28 -65.15 11.03
CA GLY A 13 -0.43 -64.83 12.30
C GLY A 13 -0.81 -63.36 12.49
N ALA A 14 -1.99 -62.93 12.95
CA ALA A 14 -3.18 -63.59 13.46
C ALA A 14 -4.39 -62.62 13.29
N TRP A 15 -5.59 -63.16 13.09
CA TRP A 15 -6.84 -62.40 13.04
C TRP A 15 -7.28 -62.00 14.45
N THR A 16 -7.64 -60.73 14.64
CA THR A 16 -8.46 -60.29 15.79
C THR A 16 -9.71 -59.61 15.26
N ALA A 17 -10.87 -60.13 15.67
CA ALA A 17 -12.18 -59.61 15.31
C ALA A 17 -12.47 -58.33 16.10
N ALA A 18 -12.70 -57.21 15.40
CA ALA A 18 -13.24 -55.99 15.98
C ALA A 18 -14.75 -55.94 15.70
N GLY A 19 -15.57 -56.12 16.74
CA GLY A 19 -17.00 -55.82 16.69
C GLY A 19 -17.24 -54.30 16.70
N PRO A 20 -18.31 -53.79 16.09
CA PRO A 20 -18.56 -52.35 16.04
C PRO A 20 -18.99 -51.84 17.42
N SER A 21 -18.18 -50.97 18.01
CA SER A 21 -18.57 -50.17 19.18
C SER A 21 -19.52 -49.06 18.72
N THR A 22 -20.77 -49.08 19.17
CA THR A 22 -21.71 -47.96 19.01
C THR A 22 -21.26 -46.82 19.92
N ALA A 23 -20.54 -45.86 19.37
CA ALA A 23 -20.20 -44.61 20.06
C ALA A 23 -21.47 -43.75 20.17
N SER A 24 -22.00 -43.62 21.40
CA SER A 24 -22.96 -42.56 21.73
C SER A 24 -22.26 -41.21 21.57
N ALA A 25 -22.76 -40.38 20.66
CA ALA A 25 -22.36 -38.99 20.55
C ALA A 25 -22.86 -38.24 21.80
N ALA A 26 -21.93 -37.75 22.62
CA ALA A 26 -22.22 -36.75 23.64
C ALA A 26 -22.67 -35.44 22.97
N PRO A 27 -23.48 -34.60 23.64
CA PRO A 27 -23.90 -33.31 23.10
C PRO A 27 -22.69 -32.43 22.82
N VAL A 28 -22.64 -31.83 21.64
CA VAL A 28 -21.60 -30.84 21.29
C VAL A 28 -21.89 -29.58 22.10
N ASP A 29 -21.09 -29.35 23.14
CA ASP A 29 -21.09 -28.09 23.88
C ASP A 29 -20.70 -26.96 22.92
N SER A 30 -21.61 -26.01 22.73
CA SER A 30 -21.46 -24.79 21.94
C SER A 30 -20.56 -23.77 22.64
N ALA A 31 -19.29 -24.12 22.88
CA ALA A 31 -18.37 -23.37 23.74
C ALA A 31 -17.29 -22.57 22.97
N ASN A 32 -17.53 -22.22 21.70
CA ASN A 32 -16.71 -21.19 21.04
C ASN A 32 -17.42 -19.84 21.17
N PRO A 33 -16.81 -18.83 21.82
CA PRO A 33 -17.40 -17.50 21.88
C PRO A 33 -17.62 -16.96 20.45
N PRO A 34 -18.73 -16.25 20.19
CA PRO A 34 -19.13 -15.83 18.85
C PRO A 34 -18.13 -14.89 18.14
N ALA A 35 -17.15 -14.36 18.87
CA ALA A 35 -16.02 -13.59 18.37
C ALA A 35 -14.84 -13.66 19.34
N SER A 36 -13.63 -13.41 18.83
CA SER A 36 -12.43 -13.27 19.66
C SER A 36 -12.49 -11.99 20.50
N ALA A 37 -11.86 -11.99 21.68
CA ALA A 37 -11.76 -10.80 22.53
C ALA A 37 -11.07 -9.63 21.81
N ALA A 38 -10.11 -9.92 20.94
CA ALA A 38 -9.43 -8.93 20.11
C ALA A 38 -10.40 -8.25 19.11
N LEU A 39 -11.29 -9.02 18.47
CA LEU A 39 -12.30 -8.47 17.56
C LEU A 39 -13.28 -7.57 18.32
N LEU A 40 -13.79 -8.00 19.47
CA LEU A 40 -14.71 -7.19 20.28
C LEU A 40 -14.03 -5.90 20.78
N SER A 41 -12.77 -5.97 21.18
CA SER A 41 -12.01 -4.78 21.58
C SER A 41 -11.83 -3.80 20.43
N ALA A 42 -11.56 -4.29 19.21
CA ALA A 42 -11.48 -3.46 18.02
C ALA A 42 -12.83 -2.80 17.69
N MET A 43 -13.94 -3.56 17.70
CA MET A 43 -15.27 -3.00 17.45
C MET A 43 -15.68 -1.95 18.48
N GLN A 44 -15.35 -2.14 19.76
CA GLN A 44 -15.63 -1.14 20.79
C GLN A 44 -14.88 0.17 20.52
N ARG A 45 -13.58 0.07 20.23
CA ARG A 45 -12.73 1.24 19.93
C ARG A 45 -13.18 1.95 18.65
N ASP A 46 -13.44 1.20 17.58
CA ASP A 46 -13.61 1.76 16.23
C ASP A 46 -15.06 2.18 15.94
N LEU A 47 -16.05 1.53 16.56
CA LEU A 47 -17.48 1.81 16.34
C LEU A 47 -18.14 2.51 17.55
N GLY A 48 -17.39 2.75 18.64
CA GLY A 48 -17.93 3.38 19.85
C GLY A 48 -18.98 2.53 20.58
N LEU A 49 -18.88 1.21 20.48
CA LEU A 49 -19.81 0.26 21.09
C LEU A 49 -19.32 -0.19 22.47
N THR A 50 -20.24 -0.62 23.33
CA THR A 50 -19.92 -1.49 24.47
C THR A 50 -19.68 -2.92 23.99
N GLU A 51 -19.00 -3.75 24.80
CA GLU A 51 -18.79 -5.16 24.46
C GLU A 51 -20.12 -5.90 24.20
N ALA A 52 -21.15 -5.65 25.01
CA ALA A 52 -22.47 -6.24 24.83
C ALA A 52 -23.09 -5.83 23.49
N GLN A 53 -23.04 -4.54 23.12
CA GLN A 53 -23.52 -4.05 21.83
C GLN A 53 -22.73 -4.62 20.65
N ALA A 54 -21.40 -4.80 20.78
CA ALA A 54 -20.59 -5.42 19.75
C ALA A 54 -20.98 -6.89 19.53
N ARG A 55 -21.24 -7.64 20.61
CA ARG A 55 -21.74 -9.03 20.54
C ARG A 55 -23.11 -9.11 19.87
N THR A 56 -24.04 -8.23 20.26
CA THR A 56 -25.37 -8.15 19.64
C THR A 56 -25.27 -7.81 18.15
N ARG A 57 -24.46 -6.81 17.80
CA ARG A 57 -24.23 -6.41 16.41
C ARG A 57 -23.72 -7.57 15.55
N LEU A 58 -22.74 -8.34 16.03
CA LEU A 58 -22.23 -9.51 15.30
C LEU A 58 -23.30 -10.59 15.10
N ALA A 59 -24.16 -10.81 16.10
CA ALA A 59 -25.27 -11.75 15.98
C ALA A 59 -26.31 -11.27 14.96
N ASP A 60 -26.64 -9.99 14.98
CA ASP A 60 -27.55 -9.31 14.04
C ASP A 60 -27.02 -9.35 12.61
N GLU A 61 -25.74 -9.03 12.40
CA GLU A 61 -25.05 -9.10 11.10
C GLU A 61 -25.06 -10.53 10.54
N LYS A 62 -24.79 -11.53 11.38
CA LYS A 62 -24.85 -12.95 10.99
C LYS A 62 -26.26 -13.35 10.58
N ALA A 63 -27.27 -12.97 11.36
CA ALA A 63 -28.67 -13.28 11.07
C ALA A 63 -29.15 -12.58 9.78
N ALA A 64 -28.81 -11.31 9.60
CA ALA A 64 -29.11 -10.54 8.40
C ALA A 64 -28.49 -11.17 7.14
N THR A 65 -27.19 -11.51 7.20
CA THR A 65 -26.48 -12.14 6.07
C THR A 65 -27.12 -13.48 5.69
N ALA A 66 -27.51 -14.29 6.67
CA ALA A 66 -28.18 -15.58 6.41
C ALA A 66 -29.58 -15.41 5.81
N LEU A 67 -30.29 -14.33 6.19
CA LEU A 67 -31.66 -14.07 5.76
C LEU A 67 -31.74 -13.44 4.36
N GLU A 68 -30.75 -12.63 4.00
CA GLU A 68 -30.77 -11.78 2.80
C GLU A 68 -31.09 -12.52 1.50
N PRO A 69 -30.48 -13.68 1.16
CA PRO A 69 -30.80 -14.37 -0.08
C PRO A 69 -32.27 -14.80 -0.18
N LYS A 70 -32.89 -15.19 0.95
CA LYS A 70 -34.31 -15.55 1.00
C LYS A 70 -35.20 -14.32 0.82
N ALA A 71 -34.89 -13.23 1.52
CA ALA A 71 -35.64 -11.98 1.44
C ALA A 71 -35.53 -11.34 0.04
N GLN A 72 -34.36 -11.37 -0.58
CA GLN A 72 -34.15 -10.91 -1.95
C GLN A 72 -34.94 -11.74 -2.98
N ARG A 73 -35.00 -13.08 -2.82
CA ARG A 73 -35.85 -13.93 -3.67
C ARG A 73 -37.33 -13.60 -3.52
N ALA A 74 -37.79 -13.31 -2.29
CA ALA A 74 -39.16 -12.88 -2.05
C ALA A 74 -39.48 -11.53 -2.72
N ALA A 75 -38.52 -10.60 -2.75
CA ALA A 75 -38.64 -9.32 -3.45
C ALA A 75 -38.69 -9.47 -4.98
N GLY A 76 -37.98 -10.45 -5.56
CA GLY A 76 -37.99 -10.73 -7.00
C GLY A 76 -37.52 -9.53 -7.84
N SER A 77 -38.21 -9.24 -8.95
CA SER A 77 -37.90 -8.10 -9.82
C SER A 77 -38.13 -6.73 -9.17
N ALA A 78 -38.88 -6.67 -8.07
CA ALA A 78 -39.15 -5.44 -7.34
C ALA A 78 -37.99 -5.02 -6.42
N PHE A 79 -36.97 -5.88 -6.23
CA PHE A 79 -35.83 -5.64 -5.35
C PHE A 79 -35.12 -4.31 -5.68
N GLY A 80 -35.03 -3.44 -4.67
CA GLY A 80 -34.41 -2.11 -4.70
C GLY A 80 -33.04 -2.04 -4.02
N GLY A 81 -32.58 -3.14 -3.42
CA GLY A 81 -31.36 -3.24 -2.62
C GLY A 81 -31.65 -3.61 -1.17
N SER A 82 -30.60 -3.65 -0.36
CA SER A 82 -30.64 -4.12 1.04
C SER A 82 -29.60 -3.40 1.88
N TRP A 83 -29.87 -3.28 3.18
CA TRP A 83 -28.90 -2.78 4.16
C TRP A 83 -29.27 -3.28 5.56
N LEU A 84 -28.29 -3.28 6.46
CA LEU A 84 -28.52 -3.47 7.89
C LEU A 84 -28.87 -2.11 8.51
N ASP A 85 -30.04 -1.99 9.14
CA ASP A 85 -30.38 -0.79 9.88
C ASP A 85 -29.59 -0.75 11.19
N ALA A 86 -28.69 0.22 11.32
CA ALA A 86 -27.80 0.31 12.48
C ALA A 86 -28.52 0.60 13.80
N LYS A 87 -29.75 1.12 13.77
CA LYS A 87 -30.54 1.40 14.99
C LYS A 87 -31.30 0.17 15.44
N THR A 88 -31.85 -0.62 14.51
CA THR A 88 -32.68 -1.78 14.84
C THR A 88 -31.90 -3.10 14.82
N GLY A 89 -30.72 -3.14 14.18
CA GLY A 89 -29.97 -4.38 13.94
C GLY A 89 -30.62 -5.29 12.89
N ARG A 90 -31.66 -4.82 12.18
CA ARG A 90 -32.44 -5.67 11.27
C ARG A 90 -32.07 -5.43 9.81
N LEU A 91 -32.09 -6.52 9.05
CA LEU A 91 -32.00 -6.45 7.59
C LEU A 91 -33.24 -5.75 7.03
N THR A 92 -33.03 -4.68 6.28
CA THR A 92 -34.07 -4.02 5.49
C THR A 92 -33.86 -4.32 4.02
N ILE A 93 -34.93 -4.73 3.33
CA ILE A 93 -34.98 -4.88 1.88
C ILE A 93 -35.81 -3.74 1.29
N ALA A 94 -35.21 -2.98 0.38
CA ALA A 94 -35.94 -2.05 -0.46
C ALA A 94 -36.72 -2.80 -1.54
N VAL A 95 -37.97 -2.41 -1.77
CA VAL A 95 -38.84 -2.96 -2.82
C VAL A 95 -39.62 -1.84 -3.50
N THR A 96 -39.89 -2.02 -4.79
CA THR A 96 -40.69 -1.07 -5.60
C THR A 96 -42.19 -1.40 -5.64
N ASP A 97 -42.58 -2.51 -5.02
CA ASP A 97 -43.93 -3.05 -5.07
C ASP A 97 -44.44 -3.41 -3.66
N ALA A 98 -45.67 -3.03 -3.36
CA ALA A 98 -46.27 -3.20 -2.03
C ALA A 98 -46.59 -4.66 -1.71
N GLU A 99 -47.00 -5.46 -2.69
CA GLU A 99 -47.27 -6.89 -2.48
C GLU A 99 -45.96 -7.65 -2.20
N LYS A 100 -44.88 -7.29 -2.90
CA LYS A 100 -43.55 -7.82 -2.61
C LYS A 100 -43.02 -7.39 -1.25
N ALA A 101 -43.42 -6.23 -0.75
CA ALA A 101 -43.08 -5.81 0.62
C ALA A 101 -43.62 -6.80 1.66
N GLU A 102 -44.86 -7.28 1.51
CA GLU A 102 -45.42 -8.27 2.42
C GLU A 102 -44.72 -9.63 2.32
N ALA A 103 -44.39 -10.07 1.10
CA ALA A 103 -43.62 -11.30 0.90
C ALA A 103 -42.23 -11.24 1.56
N VAL A 104 -41.57 -10.08 1.52
CA VAL A 104 -40.31 -9.82 2.23
C VAL A 104 -40.51 -9.86 3.75
N ARG A 105 -41.54 -9.18 4.28
CA ARG A 105 -41.80 -9.20 5.73
C ARG A 105 -42.06 -10.60 6.25
N ALA A 106 -42.74 -11.44 5.47
CA ALA A 106 -42.95 -12.86 5.78
C ALA A 106 -41.65 -13.67 5.88
N THR A 107 -40.51 -13.18 5.39
CA THR A 107 -39.21 -13.83 5.61
C THR A 107 -38.60 -13.49 6.97
N GLY A 108 -39.08 -12.45 7.65
CA GLY A 108 -38.53 -11.89 8.90
C GLY A 108 -37.67 -10.63 8.71
N ALA A 109 -37.49 -10.17 7.46
CA ALA A 109 -36.78 -8.93 7.16
C ALA A 109 -37.74 -7.74 7.25
N ASP A 110 -37.19 -6.54 7.45
CA ASP A 110 -37.96 -5.31 7.24
C ASP A 110 -38.05 -5.00 5.75
N ALA A 111 -39.16 -4.39 5.33
CA ALA A 111 -39.39 -4.00 3.95
C ALA A 111 -39.66 -2.50 3.85
N ARG A 112 -38.92 -1.82 2.95
CA ARG A 112 -39.10 -0.39 2.67
C ARG A 112 -39.52 -0.20 1.22
N LEU A 113 -40.61 0.53 1.00
CA LEU A 113 -40.99 0.94 -0.34
C LEU A 113 -40.05 2.03 -0.87
N VAL A 114 -39.61 1.88 -2.11
CA VAL A 114 -38.70 2.79 -2.81
C VAL A 114 -39.13 3.01 -4.26
N GLU A 115 -38.60 4.05 -4.90
CA GLU A 115 -39.00 4.44 -6.26
C GLU A 115 -38.34 3.60 -7.36
N HIS A 116 -37.12 3.09 -7.12
CA HIS A 116 -36.30 2.46 -8.16
C HIS A 116 -35.79 1.10 -7.71
N SER A 117 -35.85 0.13 -8.64
CA SER A 117 -35.27 -1.20 -8.45
C SER A 117 -33.75 -1.15 -8.56
N ALA A 118 -33.07 -2.10 -7.92
CA ALA A 118 -31.62 -2.26 -7.98
C ALA A 118 -31.15 -2.36 -9.43
N LYS A 119 -31.85 -3.13 -10.27
CA LYS A 119 -31.57 -3.25 -11.71
C LYS A 119 -31.54 -1.90 -12.44
N ARG A 120 -32.46 -0.98 -12.10
CA ARG A 120 -32.49 0.36 -12.69
C ARG A 120 -31.33 1.22 -12.20
N LEU A 121 -31.02 1.15 -10.91
CA LEU A 121 -29.92 1.89 -10.29
C LEU A 121 -28.55 1.41 -10.80
N ASP A 122 -28.36 0.10 -10.91
CA ASP A 122 -27.15 -0.52 -11.45
C ASP A 122 -26.93 -0.14 -12.91
N ALA A 123 -27.99 -0.11 -13.73
CA ALA A 123 -27.90 0.34 -15.11
C ALA A 123 -27.52 1.83 -15.21
N ALA A 124 -27.98 2.67 -14.27
CA ALA A 124 -27.57 4.07 -14.20
C ALA A 124 -26.11 4.20 -13.76
N LYS A 125 -25.67 3.45 -12.75
CA LYS A 125 -24.28 3.40 -12.30
C LYS A 125 -23.35 2.95 -13.42
N ALA A 126 -23.70 1.88 -14.16
CA ALA A 126 -22.90 1.37 -15.28
C ALA A 126 -22.70 2.41 -16.41
N ARG A 127 -23.71 3.25 -16.67
CA ARG A 127 -23.56 4.38 -17.61
C ARG A 127 -22.62 5.46 -17.09
N ILE A 128 -22.57 5.68 -15.78
CA ILE A 128 -21.63 6.62 -15.13
C ILE A 128 -20.22 6.03 -15.11
N ASP A 129 -20.07 4.72 -14.87
CA ASP A 129 -18.79 3.99 -14.90
C ASP A 129 -18.05 4.14 -16.25
N ALA A 130 -18.80 4.33 -17.35
CA ALA A 130 -18.25 4.55 -18.68
C ALA A 130 -17.76 5.99 -18.94
N LEU A 131 -17.99 6.93 -18.01
CA LEU A 131 -17.56 8.32 -18.14
C LEU A 131 -16.13 8.50 -17.58
N LYS A 132 -15.34 9.35 -18.22
CA LYS A 132 -14.08 9.83 -17.64
C LYS A 132 -14.38 10.89 -16.58
N ALA A 133 -14.03 10.61 -15.33
CA ALA A 133 -14.21 11.54 -14.22
C ALA A 133 -13.07 12.58 -14.17
N PRO A 134 -13.39 13.87 -13.94
CA PRO A 134 -12.39 14.88 -13.59
C PRO A 134 -11.93 14.72 -12.13
N SER A 135 -10.81 15.32 -11.75
CA SER A 135 -10.22 15.22 -10.40
C SER A 135 -11.16 15.64 -9.27
N GLY A 136 -12.07 16.59 -9.53
CA GLY A 136 -13.05 17.06 -8.55
C GLY A 136 -14.24 16.12 -8.31
N VAL A 137 -14.34 14.98 -9.00
CA VAL A 137 -15.36 13.94 -8.75
C VAL A 137 -14.69 12.79 -8.01
N SER A 138 -15.10 12.56 -6.75
CA SER A 138 -14.39 11.65 -5.85
C SER A 138 -14.86 10.19 -5.93
N SER A 139 -16.17 9.95 -6.10
CA SER A 139 -16.73 8.60 -6.23
C SER A 139 -18.20 8.61 -6.66
N TRP A 140 -18.74 7.44 -7.03
CA TRP A 140 -20.18 7.23 -7.15
C TRP A 140 -20.59 5.81 -6.80
N HIS A 141 -21.79 5.64 -6.22
CA HIS A 141 -22.32 4.33 -5.80
C HIS A 141 -23.85 4.31 -5.80
N VAL A 142 -24.44 3.12 -5.80
CA VAL A 142 -25.88 2.95 -5.54
C VAL A 142 -26.12 3.03 -4.03
N ASP A 143 -27.02 3.91 -3.61
CA ASP A 143 -27.53 4.01 -2.25
C ASP A 143 -28.97 3.45 -2.22
N PRO A 144 -29.17 2.21 -1.74
CA PRO A 144 -30.48 1.58 -1.72
C PRO A 144 -31.44 2.25 -0.73
N ALA A 145 -30.94 2.89 0.33
CA ALA A 145 -31.77 3.54 1.34
C ALA A 145 -32.40 4.84 0.81
N THR A 146 -31.69 5.55 -0.07
CA THR A 146 -32.23 6.73 -0.78
C THR A 146 -32.78 6.41 -2.17
N SER A 147 -32.63 5.17 -2.65
CA SER A 147 -33.05 4.69 -3.97
C SER A 147 -32.44 5.49 -5.13
N ARG A 148 -31.16 5.86 -5.01
CA ARG A 148 -30.47 6.73 -5.98
C ARG A 148 -29.02 6.32 -6.18
N VAL A 149 -28.43 6.77 -7.28
CA VAL A 149 -26.96 6.77 -7.45
C VAL A 149 -26.42 8.05 -6.85
N VAL A 150 -25.59 7.93 -5.81
CA VAL A 150 -24.91 9.06 -5.18
C VAL A 150 -23.61 9.32 -5.93
N VAL A 151 -23.40 10.55 -6.38
CA VAL A 151 -22.12 11.04 -6.92
C VAL A 151 -21.52 12.00 -5.89
N ASN A 152 -20.34 11.68 -5.40
CA ASN A 152 -19.59 12.51 -4.47
C ASN A 152 -18.64 13.43 -5.26
N VAL A 153 -18.65 14.72 -4.95
CA VAL A 153 -17.77 15.74 -5.52
C VAL A 153 -16.95 16.41 -4.43
N VAL A 154 -15.71 16.78 -4.71
CA VAL A 154 -14.88 17.54 -3.78
C VAL A 154 -15.46 18.94 -3.65
N ALA A 155 -15.73 19.39 -2.42
CA ALA A 155 -16.45 20.64 -2.16
C ALA A 155 -15.79 21.86 -2.83
N ALA A 156 -14.46 21.94 -2.77
CA ALA A 156 -13.68 23.03 -3.37
C ALA A 156 -13.76 23.05 -4.92
N GLU A 157 -14.01 21.90 -5.55
CA GLU A 157 -14.01 21.74 -7.01
C GLU A 157 -15.44 21.74 -7.59
N GLN A 158 -16.47 21.92 -6.76
CA GLN A 158 -17.86 21.83 -7.21
C GLN A 158 -18.21 22.88 -8.30
N ALA A 159 -17.53 24.04 -8.26
CA ALA A 159 -17.70 25.12 -9.21
C ALA A 159 -16.83 24.98 -10.47
N ASP A 160 -16.05 23.91 -10.59
CA ASP A 160 -15.28 23.63 -11.80
C ASP A 160 -16.19 23.25 -12.98
N ASN A 161 -15.81 23.68 -14.19
CA ASN A 161 -16.60 23.45 -15.40
C ASN A 161 -16.68 21.96 -15.76
N ASP A 162 -15.58 21.23 -15.64
CA ASP A 162 -15.51 19.81 -15.98
C ASP A 162 -16.30 18.97 -14.96
N VAL A 163 -16.22 19.34 -13.67
CA VAL A 163 -17.04 18.73 -12.61
C VAL A 163 -18.54 18.94 -12.89
N ARG A 164 -18.96 20.17 -13.20
CA ARG A 164 -20.36 20.46 -13.56
C ARG A 164 -20.80 19.67 -14.80
N ALA A 165 -19.96 19.60 -15.82
CA ALA A 165 -20.25 18.86 -17.06
C ALA A 165 -20.39 17.36 -16.78
N PHE A 166 -19.52 16.78 -15.96
CA PHE A 166 -19.62 15.39 -15.53
C PHE A 166 -20.92 15.13 -14.77
N VAL A 167 -21.24 15.96 -13.77
CA VAL A 167 -22.48 15.84 -12.97
C VAL A 167 -23.72 15.93 -13.87
N ALA A 168 -23.73 16.81 -14.87
CA ALA A 168 -24.83 16.90 -15.83
C ALA A 168 -25.00 15.61 -16.65
N LYS A 169 -23.89 15.00 -17.10
CA LYS A 169 -23.92 13.69 -17.77
C LYS A 169 -24.41 12.59 -16.84
N ALA A 170 -23.94 12.56 -15.59
CA ALA A 170 -24.38 11.59 -14.60
C ALA A 170 -25.89 11.69 -14.31
N ARG A 171 -26.44 12.90 -14.19
CA ARG A 171 -27.88 13.11 -14.01
C ARG A 171 -28.72 12.63 -15.22
N LYS A 172 -28.17 12.70 -16.44
CA LYS A 172 -28.81 12.10 -17.62
C LYS A 172 -28.75 10.56 -17.62
N ALA A 173 -27.78 9.98 -16.91
CA ALA A 173 -27.63 8.54 -16.82
C ALA A 173 -28.69 7.88 -15.90
N GLY A 174 -29.35 8.61 -15.01
CA GLY A 174 -30.43 8.07 -14.19
C GLY A 174 -30.71 8.85 -12.90
N PRO A 175 -31.34 8.22 -11.90
CA PRO A 175 -31.72 8.89 -10.66
C PRO A 175 -30.50 9.16 -9.79
N VAL A 176 -29.88 10.31 -10.01
CA VAL A 176 -28.66 10.73 -9.33
C VAL A 176 -28.96 11.75 -8.22
N THR A 177 -28.21 11.66 -7.13
CA THR A 177 -28.04 12.72 -6.12
C THR A 177 -26.57 13.06 -6.02
N VAL A 178 -26.24 14.35 -5.87
CA VAL A 178 -24.87 14.81 -5.67
C VAL A 178 -24.66 15.12 -4.20
N ARG A 179 -23.56 14.64 -3.64
CA ARG A 179 -23.08 14.98 -2.29
C ARG A 179 -21.68 15.56 -2.39
N THR A 180 -21.27 16.31 -1.38
CA THR A 180 -19.93 16.88 -1.29
C THR A 180 -19.07 16.11 -0.29
N THR A 181 -17.80 15.87 -0.62
CA THR A 181 -16.76 15.40 0.29
C THR A 181 -15.73 16.51 0.49
N ALA A 182 -15.04 16.51 1.63
CA ALA A 182 -13.98 17.48 1.89
C ALA A 182 -12.81 17.28 0.91
N GLU A 183 -12.44 16.03 0.67
CA GLU A 183 -11.28 15.66 -0.13
C GLU A 183 -11.62 14.50 -1.10
N ALA A 184 -10.77 14.30 -2.09
CA ALA A 184 -10.80 13.12 -2.96
C ALA A 184 -10.00 11.98 -2.31
N PRO A 185 -10.41 10.70 -2.50
CA PRO A 185 -9.62 9.58 -2.05
C PRO A 185 -8.27 9.55 -2.78
N GLN A 186 -7.20 9.29 -2.03
CA GLN A 186 -5.86 9.09 -2.55
C GLN A 186 -5.40 7.67 -2.24
N THR A 187 -4.51 7.12 -3.06
CA THR A 187 -3.82 5.87 -2.73
C THR A 187 -2.90 6.09 -1.54
N PHE A 188 -2.85 5.14 -0.61
CA PHE A 188 -1.83 5.15 0.43
C PHE A 188 -0.44 5.04 -0.21
N ALA A 189 0.50 5.80 0.33
CA ALA A 189 1.89 5.90 -0.09
C ALA A 189 2.72 6.35 1.11
N ALA A 190 4.04 6.52 0.92
CA ALA A 190 4.95 6.89 1.99
C ALA A 190 5.78 8.15 1.66
N GLY A 191 6.47 8.66 2.68
CA GLY A 191 7.51 9.66 2.49
C GLY A 191 8.76 9.03 1.87
N THR A 192 9.51 9.77 1.07
CA THR A 192 10.83 9.35 0.61
C THR A 192 11.86 9.59 1.72
N VAL A 193 12.29 8.51 2.38
CA VAL A 193 13.29 8.59 3.46
C VAL A 193 14.64 8.11 2.94
N GLY A 194 15.72 8.84 3.25
CA GLY A 194 17.08 8.41 2.91
C GLY A 194 17.39 7.03 3.50
N GLY A 195 17.93 6.11 2.69
CA GLY A 195 18.20 4.73 3.05
C GLY A 195 17.11 3.73 2.67
N ASP A 196 15.88 4.16 2.38
CA ASP A 196 14.78 3.27 1.95
C ASP A 196 15.10 2.56 0.63
N PRO A 197 14.65 1.31 0.44
CA PRO A 197 14.77 0.66 -0.86
C PRO A 197 13.80 1.26 -1.88
N TYR A 198 14.29 1.41 -3.11
CA TYR A 198 13.45 1.57 -4.29
C TYR A 198 13.90 0.61 -5.40
N TYR A 199 13.03 0.41 -6.37
CA TYR A 199 13.21 -0.57 -7.44
C TYR A 199 13.04 0.06 -8.83
N THR A 200 13.97 -0.30 -9.72
CA THR A 200 13.93 0.02 -11.16
C THR A 200 13.96 -1.32 -11.92
N GLY A 201 12.78 -1.86 -12.21
CA GLY A 201 12.67 -3.24 -12.72
C GLY A 201 13.22 -4.24 -11.70
N ASN A 202 14.31 -4.93 -12.04
CA ASN A 202 14.93 -5.94 -11.18
C ASN A 202 16.09 -5.39 -10.31
N VAL A 203 16.40 -4.10 -10.44
CA VAL A 203 17.47 -3.45 -9.68
C VAL A 203 16.88 -2.88 -8.39
N ARG A 204 17.47 -3.24 -7.24
CA ARG A 204 17.20 -2.60 -5.96
C ARG A 204 18.33 -1.62 -5.66
N CYS A 205 17.96 -0.38 -5.38
CA CYS A 205 18.86 0.65 -4.86
C CYS A 205 18.24 1.30 -3.62
N SER A 206 18.94 2.27 -3.05
CA SER A 206 18.52 3.02 -1.87
C SER A 206 18.34 4.50 -2.18
N ILE A 207 17.34 5.12 -1.54
CA ILE A 207 17.10 6.56 -1.62
C ILE A 207 18.27 7.29 -0.93
N GLY A 208 18.79 8.34 -1.56
CA GLY A 208 19.86 9.16 -0.99
C GLY A 208 19.30 10.23 -0.06
N PHE A 209 18.80 11.32 -0.64
CA PHE A 209 18.21 12.42 0.13
C PHE A 209 17.01 12.99 -0.60
N SER A 210 15.98 13.35 0.16
CA SER A 210 14.87 14.12 -0.38
C SER A 210 15.32 15.51 -0.83
N VAL A 211 14.89 15.89 -2.01
CA VAL A 211 14.99 17.26 -2.54
C VAL A 211 13.58 17.75 -2.80
N HIS A 212 13.36 19.06 -2.91
CA HIS A 212 12.04 19.54 -3.31
C HIS A 212 11.63 18.96 -4.67
N GLY A 213 10.49 18.26 -4.69
CA GLY A 213 9.96 17.58 -5.87
C GLY A 213 10.52 16.19 -6.17
N GLY A 214 11.43 15.64 -5.35
CA GLY A 214 12.06 14.37 -5.66
C GLY A 214 13.02 13.81 -4.60
N PHE A 215 13.89 12.91 -5.03
CA PHE A 215 15.05 12.48 -4.25
C PHE A 215 16.26 12.23 -5.15
N VAL A 216 17.47 12.36 -4.59
CA VAL A 216 18.73 12.02 -5.25
C VAL A 216 19.13 10.58 -4.96
N THR A 217 19.83 9.95 -5.89
CA THR A 217 20.33 8.56 -5.82
C THR A 217 21.53 8.38 -6.76
N ALA A 218 22.05 7.16 -6.91
CA ALA A 218 23.19 6.87 -7.79
C ALA A 218 22.74 6.74 -9.26
N GLY A 219 23.62 7.11 -10.19
CA GLY A 219 23.34 7.09 -11.63
C GLY A 219 23.25 5.69 -12.20
N HIS A 220 24.09 4.77 -11.71
CA HIS A 220 24.07 3.37 -12.16
C HIS A 220 22.80 2.59 -11.76
N CYS A 221 21.94 3.16 -10.92
CA CYS A 221 20.68 2.55 -10.50
C CYS A 221 19.55 2.67 -11.54
N GLY A 222 19.67 3.58 -12.50
CA GLY A 222 18.66 3.78 -13.53
C GLY A 222 18.96 4.92 -14.49
N GLY A 223 18.42 4.82 -15.70
CA GLY A 223 18.51 5.83 -16.76
C GLY A 223 17.28 6.74 -16.80
N VAL A 224 17.43 7.91 -17.43
CA VAL A 224 16.34 8.89 -17.60
C VAL A 224 15.08 8.24 -18.19
N GLY A 225 13.92 8.56 -17.61
CA GLY A 225 12.61 8.05 -18.01
C GLY A 225 12.25 6.67 -17.43
N GLN A 226 13.18 5.97 -16.78
CA GLN A 226 12.85 4.70 -16.12
C GLN A 226 11.96 4.92 -14.90
N GLN A 227 10.97 4.03 -14.74
CA GLN A 227 10.02 4.05 -13.63
C GLN A 227 10.66 3.57 -12.34
N VAL A 228 10.27 4.21 -11.23
CA VAL A 228 10.71 3.90 -9.88
C VAL A 228 9.53 3.46 -9.03
N ARG A 229 9.71 2.34 -8.33
CA ARG A 229 8.77 1.81 -7.35
C ARG A 229 9.35 1.83 -5.95
N GLY A 230 8.53 2.13 -4.96
CA GLY A 230 8.94 2.16 -3.56
C GLY A 230 9.08 0.79 -2.94
N TRP A 231 9.43 0.76 -1.65
CA TRP A 231 9.56 -0.46 -0.85
C TRP A 231 8.27 -1.30 -0.82
N ASP A 232 7.11 -0.66 -0.98
CA ASP A 232 5.77 -1.26 -1.05
C ASP A 232 5.34 -1.65 -2.48
N ASN A 233 6.26 -1.52 -3.46
CA ASN A 233 6.05 -1.74 -4.89
C ASN A 233 5.06 -0.77 -5.57
N SER A 234 4.60 0.27 -4.88
CA SER A 234 3.80 1.35 -5.48
C SER A 234 4.69 2.26 -6.32
N TYR A 235 4.10 2.91 -7.33
CA TYR A 235 4.83 3.80 -8.24
C TYR A 235 5.13 5.15 -7.56
N ILE A 236 6.41 5.55 -7.56
CA ILE A 236 6.85 6.83 -7.00
C ILE A 236 6.92 7.91 -8.08
N GLY A 237 7.57 7.58 -9.21
CA GLY A 237 7.93 8.54 -10.25
C GLY A 237 8.95 7.97 -11.21
N ASN A 238 9.70 8.83 -11.89
CA ASN A 238 10.67 8.46 -12.91
C ASN A 238 12.01 9.16 -12.69
N PHE A 239 13.09 8.54 -13.15
CA PHE A 239 14.39 9.21 -13.26
C PHE A 239 14.29 10.42 -14.19
N GLN A 240 14.63 11.59 -13.69
CA GLN A 240 14.61 12.86 -14.44
C GLN A 240 16.01 13.23 -14.95
N GLY A 241 17.05 12.80 -14.25
CA GLY A 241 18.44 12.96 -14.64
C GLY A 241 19.26 11.78 -14.13
N SER A 242 20.24 11.34 -14.91
CA SER A 242 21.18 10.28 -14.53
C SER A 242 22.50 10.46 -15.30
N SER A 243 23.63 10.22 -14.64
CA SER A 243 24.98 10.28 -15.20
C SER A 243 25.83 9.16 -14.61
N PHE A 244 26.18 8.16 -15.43
CA PHE A 244 27.12 7.08 -15.12
C PHE A 244 27.60 6.37 -16.39
N PRO A 245 28.92 6.10 -16.59
CA PRO A 245 30.06 6.51 -15.75
C PRO A 245 30.40 8.01 -15.94
N GLY A 246 31.61 8.43 -15.56
CA GLY A 246 32.07 9.83 -15.50
C GLY A 246 31.74 10.46 -14.15
N ASN A 247 30.46 10.41 -13.78
CA ASN A 247 29.93 10.67 -12.45
C ASN A 247 29.11 9.46 -11.98
N ASP A 248 28.56 9.49 -10.78
CA ASP A 248 27.57 8.49 -10.35
C ASP A 248 26.43 9.10 -9.52
N TYR A 249 25.57 9.86 -10.21
CA TYR A 249 24.37 10.44 -9.61
C TYR A 249 23.16 10.38 -10.53
N ALA A 250 22.00 10.45 -9.89
CA ALA A 250 20.71 10.63 -10.50
C ALA A 250 19.76 11.37 -9.56
N TRP A 251 18.61 11.79 -10.11
CA TRP A 251 17.47 12.18 -9.30
C TRP A 251 16.16 11.71 -9.92
N VAL A 252 15.19 11.46 -9.06
CA VAL A 252 13.88 10.90 -9.37
C VAL A 252 12.82 11.88 -8.89
N ASN A 253 11.83 12.19 -9.72
CA ASN A 253 10.70 13.01 -9.27
C ASN A 253 9.76 12.19 -8.38
N VAL A 254 9.09 12.84 -7.43
CA VAL A 254 8.16 12.20 -6.50
C VAL A 254 6.73 12.68 -6.78
N GLY A 255 5.79 11.73 -6.84
CA GLY A 255 4.36 11.98 -7.00
C GLY A 255 3.52 10.76 -6.61
N SER A 256 2.31 10.65 -7.17
CA SER A 256 1.46 9.45 -7.01
C SER A 256 1.16 9.05 -5.55
N GLY A 257 0.96 10.07 -4.70
CA GLY A 257 0.69 9.91 -3.27
C GLY A 257 1.95 9.94 -2.39
N TRP A 258 3.14 9.77 -2.96
CA TRP A 258 4.40 9.91 -2.22
C TRP A 258 4.73 11.38 -1.95
N TRP A 259 5.45 11.64 -0.86
CA TRP A 259 5.91 12.99 -0.48
C TRP A 259 7.36 12.98 -0.04
N THR A 260 8.01 14.14 -0.04
CA THR A 260 9.41 14.28 0.36
C THR A 260 9.52 14.60 1.85
N VAL A 261 10.48 14.01 2.55
CA VAL A 261 10.76 14.31 3.97
C VAL A 261 12.27 14.47 4.23
N PRO A 262 12.69 15.36 5.15
CA PRO A 262 14.11 15.64 5.43
C PRO A 262 14.71 14.62 6.41
N VAL A 263 14.57 13.32 6.12
CA VAL A 263 14.90 12.23 7.05
C VAL A 263 15.81 11.20 6.38
N VAL A 264 16.75 10.64 7.14
CA VAL A 264 17.52 9.43 6.82
C VAL A 264 17.21 8.35 7.84
N LEU A 265 16.87 7.14 7.37
CA LEU A 265 16.56 5.99 8.19
C LEU A 265 17.75 5.56 9.04
N GLY A 266 17.54 5.49 10.34
CA GLY A 266 18.45 4.88 11.29
C GLY A 266 18.29 3.36 11.41
N TRP A 267 17.27 2.78 10.74
CA TRP A 267 16.97 1.34 10.71
C TRP A 267 16.81 0.68 12.09
N GLY A 268 16.47 1.48 13.11
CA GLY A 268 16.44 1.04 14.51
C GLY A 268 17.81 0.81 15.14
N THR A 269 18.90 0.96 14.39
CA THR A 269 20.28 0.98 14.93
C THR A 269 20.55 2.29 15.65
N VAL A 270 20.04 3.39 15.08
CA VAL A 270 19.96 4.72 15.68
C VAL A 270 18.57 5.29 15.44
N PRO A 271 18.14 6.34 16.15
CA PRO A 271 16.97 7.12 15.74
C PRO A 271 17.13 7.64 14.31
N ASP A 272 16.02 7.83 13.61
CA ASP A 272 16.06 8.45 12.28
C ASP A 272 16.68 9.85 12.37
N GLN A 273 17.53 10.18 11.40
CA GLN A 273 18.32 11.41 11.41
C GLN A 273 17.64 12.49 10.56
N LEU A 274 17.52 13.69 11.12
CA LEU A 274 17.07 14.85 10.37
C LEU A 274 18.20 15.42 9.53
N VAL A 275 17.87 15.85 8.33
CA VAL A 275 18.78 16.51 7.39
C VAL A 275 18.61 18.02 7.56
N ARG A 276 19.68 18.74 7.90
CA ARG A 276 19.65 20.19 8.15
C ARG A 276 20.49 21.01 7.18
N GLY A 277 21.28 20.36 6.33
CA GLY A 277 22.11 21.03 5.35
C GLY A 277 23.01 20.07 4.60
N SER A 278 23.99 20.62 3.87
CA SER A 278 24.96 19.85 3.08
C SER A 278 26.39 20.38 3.24
N ASN A 279 26.73 20.89 4.42
CA ASN A 279 28.11 21.30 4.73
C ASN A 279 29.03 20.07 4.66
N GLU A 280 30.05 20.17 3.82
CA GLU A 280 30.90 19.03 3.48
C GLU A 280 31.92 18.73 4.59
N ALA A 281 31.93 17.48 5.05
CA ALA A 281 32.84 17.02 6.10
C ALA A 281 34.27 16.89 5.58
N PRO A 282 35.30 17.35 6.33
CA PRO A 282 36.70 17.22 5.91
C PRO A 282 37.22 15.77 6.02
N VAL A 283 38.37 15.49 5.40
CA VAL A 283 39.08 14.21 5.59
C VAL A 283 39.36 13.98 7.08
N GLY A 284 39.15 12.75 7.54
CA GLY A 284 39.27 12.34 8.94
C GLY A 284 37.98 12.48 9.78
N ALA A 285 36.99 13.23 9.28
CA ALA A 285 35.69 13.39 9.94
C ALA A 285 34.92 12.07 10.00
N SER A 286 34.13 11.91 11.07
CA SER A 286 33.19 10.80 11.20
C SER A 286 32.06 10.95 10.18
N ILE A 287 31.66 9.84 9.58
CA ILE A 287 30.60 9.79 8.58
C ILE A 287 29.84 8.47 8.69
N CYS A 288 28.53 8.52 8.47
CA CYS A 288 27.65 7.36 8.48
C CYS A 288 26.94 7.20 7.14
N ARG A 289 26.59 5.96 6.81
CA ARG A 289 25.82 5.59 5.63
C ARG A 289 24.55 4.87 6.06
N SER A 290 23.45 5.12 5.35
CA SER A 290 22.21 4.35 5.42
C SER A 290 21.89 3.75 4.06
N GLY A 291 21.54 2.46 4.02
CA GLY A 291 21.12 1.77 2.81
C GLY A 291 20.29 0.53 3.10
N SER A 292 19.53 0.07 2.11
CA SER A 292 18.53 -0.97 2.29
C SER A 292 19.08 -2.39 2.43
N THR A 293 20.38 -2.61 2.20
CA THR A 293 21.01 -3.94 2.38
C THR A 293 21.64 -4.07 3.74
N THR A 294 22.59 -3.19 4.04
CA THR A 294 23.42 -3.30 5.26
C THR A 294 23.01 -2.29 6.32
N ARG A 295 21.97 -1.49 6.08
CA ARG A 295 21.40 -0.55 7.05
C ARG A 295 22.40 0.54 7.42
N TRP A 296 22.57 0.81 8.72
CA TRP A 296 23.33 1.92 9.25
C TRP A 296 24.76 1.53 9.63
N HIS A 297 25.76 2.14 9.00
CA HIS A 297 27.17 1.92 9.31
C HIS A 297 27.95 3.23 9.33
N CYS A 298 28.94 3.34 10.21
CA CYS A 298 29.77 4.54 10.34
C CYS A 298 31.26 4.23 10.19
N GLY A 299 32.03 5.27 9.92
CA GLY A 299 33.46 5.23 9.64
C GLY A 299 34.00 6.65 9.50
N ARG A 300 35.03 6.82 8.67
CA ARG A 300 35.69 8.13 8.47
C ARG A 300 35.85 8.44 6.99
N VAL A 301 35.89 9.73 6.67
CA VAL A 301 36.32 10.22 5.37
C VAL A 301 37.83 9.99 5.24
N LEU A 302 38.26 9.33 4.17
CA LEU A 302 39.66 8.94 3.95
C LEU A 302 40.35 9.79 2.89
N ALA A 303 39.65 10.12 1.81
CA ALA A 303 40.17 10.94 0.73
C ALA A 303 39.03 11.64 -0.01
N LYS A 304 39.35 12.73 -0.71
CA LYS A 304 38.42 13.46 -1.59
C LYS A 304 39.03 13.58 -2.98
N ASN A 305 38.19 13.92 -3.94
CA ASN A 305 38.59 14.09 -5.34
C ASN A 305 39.26 12.84 -5.94
N GLU A 306 38.80 11.66 -5.55
CA GLU A 306 39.36 10.40 -6.04
C GLU A 306 38.71 9.98 -7.36
N THR A 307 39.51 9.44 -8.28
CA THR A 307 39.00 8.79 -9.48
C THR A 307 38.93 7.29 -9.25
N VAL A 308 37.75 6.71 -9.44
CA VAL A 308 37.47 5.29 -9.26
C VAL A 308 37.23 4.65 -10.61
N ASN A 309 37.96 3.58 -10.93
CA ASN A 309 37.82 2.88 -12.19
C ASN A 309 36.90 1.67 -12.02
N TYR A 310 35.62 1.82 -12.37
CA TYR A 310 34.67 0.70 -12.46
C TYR A 310 34.79 0.00 -13.82
N SER A 311 34.19 -1.19 -13.94
CA SER A 311 34.19 -1.94 -15.20
C SER A 311 33.45 -1.21 -16.33
N GLN A 312 32.51 -0.33 -16.00
CA GLN A 312 31.77 0.51 -16.95
C GLN A 312 32.54 1.76 -17.36
N GLY A 313 33.53 2.19 -16.57
CA GLY A 313 34.32 3.40 -16.83
C GLY A 313 34.79 4.10 -15.55
N ALA A 314 35.64 5.11 -15.73
CA ALA A 314 36.10 5.94 -14.64
C ALA A 314 34.97 6.85 -14.11
N VAL A 315 34.93 7.05 -12.81
CA VAL A 315 34.09 8.03 -12.12
C VAL A 315 35.00 8.97 -11.33
N HIS A 316 34.81 10.27 -11.49
CA HIS A 316 35.73 11.27 -10.97
C HIS A 316 35.18 11.96 -9.71
N GLN A 317 36.07 12.68 -9.02
CA GLN A 317 35.75 13.55 -7.88
C GLN A 317 35.02 12.87 -6.70
N MET A 318 35.21 11.56 -6.55
CA MET A 318 34.55 10.79 -5.50
C MET A 318 35.17 11.05 -4.13
N THR A 319 34.37 10.86 -3.08
CA THR A 319 34.86 10.86 -1.71
C THR A 319 34.94 9.43 -1.18
N LYS A 320 36.11 9.07 -0.68
CA LYS A 320 36.41 7.75 -0.13
C LYS A 320 36.16 7.70 1.36
N THR A 321 35.62 6.59 1.83
CA THR A 321 35.34 6.37 3.24
C THR A 321 35.76 4.97 3.69
N SER A 322 35.98 4.81 5.00
CA SER A 322 36.18 3.50 5.62
C SER A 322 34.86 2.77 5.94
N VAL A 323 33.72 3.31 5.50
CA VAL A 323 32.41 2.73 5.76
C VAL A 323 32.22 1.56 4.82
N CYS A 324 31.72 0.43 5.32
CA CYS A 324 31.40 -0.73 4.48
C CYS A 324 30.06 -0.52 3.74
N ALA A 325 29.88 -1.17 2.60
CA ALA A 325 28.62 -1.25 1.85
C ALA A 325 28.53 -2.55 1.06
N GLN A 326 27.34 -2.92 0.62
CA GLN A 326 27.11 -4.08 -0.26
C GLN A 326 26.07 -3.74 -1.35
N GLY A 327 25.91 -4.65 -2.32
CA GLY A 327 24.93 -4.49 -3.40
C GLY A 327 23.53 -4.18 -2.86
N GLY A 328 22.90 -3.15 -3.42
CA GLY A 328 21.61 -2.61 -2.96
C GLY A 328 21.70 -1.41 -2.03
N ASP A 329 22.87 -1.14 -1.42
CA ASP A 329 23.11 0.12 -0.68
C ASP A 329 23.38 1.31 -1.61
N SER A 330 23.68 1.04 -2.89
CA SER A 330 23.86 2.06 -3.93
C SER A 330 22.75 3.10 -3.93
N GLY A 331 23.13 4.36 -4.06
CA GLY A 331 22.24 5.52 -3.94
C GLY A 331 21.94 5.96 -2.51
N GLY A 332 22.16 5.10 -1.51
CA GLY A 332 21.86 5.37 -0.11
C GLY A 332 22.67 6.51 0.48
N SER A 333 22.11 7.16 1.50
CA SER A 333 22.62 8.39 2.12
C SER A 333 23.99 8.17 2.77
N PHE A 334 24.93 9.08 2.53
CA PHE A 334 26.06 9.36 3.44
C PHE A 334 25.81 10.68 4.16
N ILE A 335 25.83 10.67 5.50
CA ILE A 335 25.52 11.80 6.37
C ILE A 335 26.59 11.95 7.47
N SER A 336 26.95 13.20 7.81
CA SER A 336 27.85 13.52 8.92
C SER A 336 27.17 14.51 9.85
N GLY A 337 26.90 14.09 11.09
CA GLY A 337 25.96 14.82 11.95
C GLY A 337 24.58 14.88 11.29
N ASP A 338 24.11 16.09 11.03
CA ASP A 338 22.87 16.41 10.32
C ASP A 338 23.10 16.95 8.89
N GLN A 339 24.33 16.83 8.38
CA GLN A 339 24.74 17.35 7.08
C GLN A 339 24.82 16.23 6.04
N ALA A 340 24.05 16.35 4.97
CA ALA A 340 24.08 15.45 3.82
C ALA A 340 25.44 15.56 3.10
N GLN A 341 26.08 14.42 2.86
CA GLN A 341 27.41 14.36 2.24
C GLN A 341 27.36 13.86 0.81
N GLY A 342 26.57 12.82 0.53
CA GLY A 342 26.48 12.25 -0.80
C GLY A 342 25.72 10.93 -0.90
N VAL A 343 25.69 10.36 -2.09
CA VAL A 343 25.00 9.11 -2.38
C VAL A 343 26.00 7.99 -2.63
N THR A 344 25.73 6.81 -2.08
CA THR A 344 26.61 5.63 -2.18
C THR A 344 26.77 5.24 -3.64
N SER A 345 28.01 5.10 -4.11
CA SER A 345 28.30 4.66 -5.49
C SER A 345 28.68 3.18 -5.50
N GLY A 346 29.83 2.85 -4.92
CA GLY A 346 30.33 1.49 -4.86
C GLY A 346 31.50 1.38 -3.91
N GLY A 347 32.05 0.18 -3.79
CA GLY A 347 33.13 -0.09 -2.85
C GLY A 347 33.77 -1.45 -3.08
N TRP A 348 34.67 -1.81 -2.18
CA TRP A 348 35.24 -3.15 -2.09
C TRP A 348 35.19 -3.67 -0.65
N GLY A 349 35.39 -4.97 -0.49
CA GLY A 349 35.21 -5.64 0.80
C GLY A 349 33.72 -5.83 1.11
N ASN A 350 33.38 -5.90 2.39
CA ASN A 350 32.01 -6.07 2.88
C ASN A 350 31.89 -5.65 4.35
N CYS A 351 30.68 -5.70 4.90
CA CYS A 351 30.43 -5.31 6.30
C CYS A 351 30.84 -6.35 7.35
N THR A 352 31.35 -7.52 6.94
CA THR A 352 31.88 -8.56 7.85
C THR A 352 33.39 -8.47 8.00
N SER A 353 34.13 -8.29 6.90
CA SER A 353 35.60 -8.24 6.87
C SER A 353 36.18 -6.83 6.75
N GLY A 354 35.31 -5.81 6.70
CA GLY A 354 35.70 -4.45 6.39
C GLY A 354 35.79 -4.19 4.88
N GLY A 355 35.93 -2.92 4.53
CA GLY A 355 35.91 -2.44 3.16
C GLY A 355 36.00 -0.92 3.11
N GLU A 356 36.12 -0.41 1.89
CA GLU A 356 36.10 1.03 1.62
C GLU A 356 35.00 1.30 0.59
N THR A 357 34.31 2.42 0.78
CA THR A 357 33.17 2.81 -0.05
C THR A 357 33.34 4.25 -0.51
N TRP A 358 33.01 4.48 -1.77
CA TRP A 358 32.95 5.80 -2.38
C TRP A 358 31.51 6.29 -2.45
N TYR A 359 31.36 7.59 -2.25
CA TYR A 359 30.12 8.29 -2.52
C TYR A 359 30.35 9.44 -3.48
N GLN A 360 29.31 9.73 -4.26
CA GLN A 360 29.23 10.91 -5.11
C GLN A 360 28.75 12.10 -4.26
N PRO A 361 29.52 13.20 -4.17
CA PRO A 361 29.17 14.35 -3.34
C PRO A 361 27.81 14.97 -3.69
N ILE A 362 26.99 15.27 -2.68
CA ILE A 362 25.62 15.75 -2.88
C ILE A 362 25.57 17.13 -3.54
N ASN A 363 26.50 18.02 -3.19
CA ASN A 363 26.50 19.40 -3.68
C ASN A 363 26.69 19.47 -5.20
N GLU A 364 27.41 18.51 -5.81
CA GLU A 364 27.51 18.40 -7.26
C GLU A 364 26.14 18.09 -7.89
N ILE A 365 25.41 17.13 -7.32
CA ILE A 365 24.08 16.71 -7.81
C ILE A 365 23.08 17.87 -7.73
N LEU A 366 23.08 18.58 -6.58
CA LEU A 366 22.22 19.74 -6.35
C LEU A 366 22.49 20.83 -7.38
N ASN A 367 23.76 21.17 -7.60
CA ASN A 367 24.15 22.19 -8.57
C ASN A 367 23.84 21.78 -10.02
N ARG A 368 24.12 20.52 -10.38
CA ARG A 368 23.95 20.01 -11.75
C ARG A 368 22.51 20.08 -12.24
N TYR A 369 21.56 19.84 -11.34
CA TYR A 369 20.13 19.76 -11.64
C TYR A 369 19.31 20.93 -11.07
N GLY A 370 19.94 21.90 -10.40
CA GLY A 370 19.23 23.02 -9.76
C GLY A 370 18.29 22.58 -8.63
N LEU A 371 18.65 21.52 -7.91
CA LEU A 371 17.82 20.94 -6.85
C LEU A 371 18.11 21.62 -5.52
N THR A 372 17.09 21.73 -4.68
CA THR A 372 17.20 22.19 -3.29
C THR A 372 16.93 21.04 -2.36
N LEU A 373 17.86 20.78 -1.43
CA LEU A 373 17.71 19.76 -0.39
C LEU A 373 16.49 20.07 0.47
N HIS A 374 15.65 19.07 0.74
CA HIS A 374 14.59 19.24 1.73
C HIS A 374 15.25 19.12 3.12
N THR A 375 15.25 20.21 3.88
CA THR A 375 15.84 20.28 5.23
C THR A 375 14.79 20.52 6.31
N ALA A 376 15.08 20.08 7.53
CA ALA A 376 14.21 20.18 8.73
C ALA A 376 14.38 21.47 9.52
#